data_AF-A0AAQ0U927-F1
#
_entry.id   AF-A0AAQ0U927-F1
#
_cell.length_a   1.000
_cell.length_b   1.000
_cell.length_c   1.000
_cell.angle_alpha   90.00
_cell.angle_beta   90.00
_cell.angle_gamma   90.00
#
_symmetry.space_group_name_H-M   'P 1'
#
loop_
_entity.id
_entity.type
_entity.pdbx_description
1 polymer ?
#
loop_
_entity_poly.entity_id
_entity_poly.type
_entity_poly.pdbx_seq_one_letter_code
_entity_poly.pdbx_strand_id
1 'polypeptide(L)'
;MRPPALGVALVAVPFLALLAGVRYDWWRYPTAAVIFLEPATVCFALLGLAVVGVFWVVRSYGFWKREQRLSWRMGLAPLFVVATTLVFFAVQTPTDRAFDRANAEMAMIADSMLRDGTEHLGSTEIGGYEFSTVFIRDGSCVYFVDGRRSTPTEVVGWLYTANCTPNLDRFRRLKPVVENWFSFEQGT
;
A
#
# COMPACT_ATOMS: atom_id res chain seq x y z
N MET A 1 -4.39 4.72 41.79
CA MET A 1 -4.85 5.31 40.51
C MET A 1 -4.41 4.40 39.36
N ARG A 2 -5.36 3.85 38.58
CA ARG A 2 -5.05 2.95 37.44
C ARG A 2 -4.33 3.72 36.32
N PRO A 3 -3.26 3.17 35.72
CA PRO A 3 -2.47 3.91 34.75
C PRO A 3 -3.29 4.18 33.47
N PRO A 4 -3.36 5.44 33.00
CA PRO A 4 -4.14 5.84 31.82
C PRO A 4 -3.55 5.32 30.49
N ALA A 5 -2.39 4.67 30.49
CA ALA A 5 -1.70 4.22 29.28
C ALA A 5 -2.38 3.01 28.60
N LEU A 6 -3.00 2.12 29.37
CA LEU A 6 -3.60 0.88 28.85
C LEU A 6 -4.86 1.15 28.02
N GLY A 7 -5.68 2.11 28.44
CA GLY A 7 -6.93 2.45 27.75
C GLY A 7 -6.70 3.12 26.39
N VAL A 8 -5.72 4.02 26.31
CA VAL A 8 -5.40 4.75 25.06
C VAL A 8 -4.75 3.82 24.04
N ALA A 9 -3.86 2.92 24.49
CA ALA A 9 -3.27 1.90 23.63
C ALA A 9 -4.34 0.97 23.05
N LEU A 10 -5.29 0.50 23.87
CA LEU A 10 -6.41 -0.34 23.42
C LEU A 10 -7.29 0.36 22.37
N VAL A 11 -7.51 1.66 22.49
CA VAL A 11 -8.32 2.43 21.54
C VAL A 11 -7.60 2.69 20.21
N ALA A 12 -6.26 2.75 20.19
CA ALA A 12 -5.49 2.92 18.95
C ALA A 12 -5.47 1.64 18.08
N VAL A 13 -5.51 0.46 18.71
CA VAL A 13 -5.47 -0.85 18.03
C VAL A 13 -6.49 -0.99 16.88
N PRO A 14 -7.80 -0.70 17.04
CA PRO A 14 -8.76 -0.84 15.94
C PRO A 14 -8.46 0.09 14.76
N PHE A 15 -8.00 1.32 15.00
CA PHE A 15 -7.64 2.25 13.91
C PHE A 15 -6.40 1.78 13.15
N LEU A 16 -5.42 1.24 13.87
CA LEU A 16 -4.24 0.62 13.26
C LEU A 16 -4.60 -0.65 12.48
N ALA A 17 -5.53 -1.47 13.00
CA ALA A 17 -6.04 -2.64 12.30
C ALA A 17 -6.81 -2.26 11.03
N LEU A 18 -7.57 -1.15 11.03
CA LEU A 18 -8.22 -0.63 9.83
C LEU A 18 -7.20 -0.19 8.77
N LEU A 19 -6.18 0.58 9.18
CA LEU A 19 -5.10 0.99 8.27
C LEU A 19 -4.34 -0.21 7.72
N ALA A 20 -4.07 -1.22 8.55
CA ALA A 20 -3.48 -2.47 8.11
C ALA A 20 -4.38 -3.20 7.12
N GLY A 21 -5.68 -3.33 7.42
CA GLY A 21 -6.61 -4.01 6.53
C GLY A 21 -6.70 -3.36 5.14
N VAL A 22 -6.72 -2.02 5.07
CA VAL A 22 -6.65 -1.29 3.80
C VAL A 22 -5.28 -1.48 3.13
N ARG A 23 -4.19 -1.39 3.90
CA ARG A 23 -2.82 -1.53 3.37
C ARG A 23 -2.50 -2.91 2.80
N TYR A 24 -3.11 -3.95 3.39
CA TYR A 24 -2.88 -5.37 3.08
C TYR A 24 -4.03 -6.03 2.32
N ASP A 25 -4.97 -5.24 1.77
CA ASP A 25 -6.13 -5.74 1.01
C ASP A 25 -6.87 -6.90 1.72
N TRP A 26 -7.03 -6.82 3.06
CA TRP A 26 -7.67 -7.89 3.85
C TRP A 26 -9.14 -8.11 3.49
N TRP A 27 -9.78 -7.10 2.88
CA TRP A 27 -11.18 -7.13 2.49
C TRP A 27 -11.29 -7.03 0.97
N ARG A 28 -11.99 -7.99 0.35
CA ARG A 28 -12.41 -7.90 -1.04
C ARG A 28 -13.61 -6.96 -1.13
N TYR A 29 -13.38 -5.72 -1.54
CA TYR A 29 -14.46 -4.80 -1.86
C TYR A 29 -14.88 -4.98 -3.33
N PRO A 30 -16.19 -5.08 -3.64
CA PRO A 30 -16.66 -5.00 -5.01
C PRO A 30 -16.33 -3.61 -5.60
N THR A 31 -15.88 -3.58 -6.85
CA THR A 31 -15.17 -2.49 -7.56
C THR A 31 -15.79 -1.10 -7.49
N ALA A 32 -17.11 -0.95 -7.29
CA ALA A 32 -17.75 0.36 -7.14
C ALA A 32 -17.59 0.98 -5.73
N ALA A 33 -17.37 0.13 -4.71
CA ALA A 33 -17.29 0.53 -3.32
C ALA A 33 -15.90 1.12 -2.96
N VAL A 34 -14.86 0.69 -3.68
CA VAL A 34 -13.45 1.06 -3.49
C VAL A 34 -13.22 2.58 -3.56
N ILE A 35 -13.89 3.26 -4.51
CA ILE A 35 -13.70 4.69 -4.80
C ILE A 35 -14.04 5.59 -3.59
N PHE A 36 -14.98 5.16 -2.74
CA PHE A 36 -15.43 5.97 -1.60
C PHE A 36 -15.08 5.36 -0.24
N LEU A 37 -15.12 4.04 -0.10
CA LEU A 37 -14.89 3.40 1.20
C LEU A 37 -13.42 3.43 1.61
N GLU A 38 -12.46 3.18 0.70
CA GLU A 38 -11.05 3.20 1.06
C GLU A 38 -10.57 4.58 1.57
N PRO A 39 -10.79 5.69 0.85
CA PRO A 39 -10.37 7.00 1.34
C PRO A 39 -11.12 7.40 2.62
N ALA A 40 -12.41 7.06 2.74
CA ALA A 40 -13.18 7.34 3.95
C ALA A 40 -12.66 6.55 5.16
N THR A 41 -12.29 5.28 4.98
CA THR A 41 -11.77 4.41 6.05
C THR A 41 -10.39 4.88 6.51
N VAL A 42 -9.52 5.28 5.57
CA VAL A 42 -8.21 5.86 5.88
C VAL A 42 -8.39 7.19 6.63
N CYS A 43 -9.25 8.09 6.14
CA CYS A 43 -9.54 9.35 6.82
C CYS A 43 -10.10 9.12 8.23
N PHE A 44 -11.03 8.19 8.41
CA PHE A 44 -11.59 7.86 9.72
C PHE A 44 -10.53 7.33 10.68
N ALA A 45 -9.65 6.44 10.20
CA ALA A 45 -8.58 5.89 11.01
C ALA A 45 -7.53 6.94 11.40
N LEU A 46 -7.16 7.83 10.48
CA LEU A 46 -6.25 8.95 10.74
C LEU A 46 -6.85 9.97 11.71
N LEU A 47 -8.12 10.33 11.55
CA LEU A 47 -8.82 11.23 12.48
C LEU A 47 -8.94 10.60 13.88
N GLY A 48 -9.26 9.31 13.95
CA GLY A 48 -9.30 8.56 15.21
C GLY A 48 -7.95 8.60 15.93
N LEU A 49 -6.86 8.29 15.22
CA LEU A 49 -5.51 8.37 15.76
C LEU A 49 -5.10 9.80 16.16
N ALA A 50 -5.50 10.81 15.38
CA ALA A 50 -5.23 12.21 15.71
C ALA A 50 -5.93 12.63 17.00
N VAL A 51 -7.22 12.30 17.16
CA VAL A 51 -7.98 12.58 18.39
C VAL A 51 -7.36 11.87 19.59
N VAL A 52 -7.00 10.60 19.45
CA VAL A 52 -6.34 9.80 20.49
C VAL A 52 -4.99 10.42 20.87
N GLY A 53 -4.20 10.85 19.88
CA GLY A 53 -2.92 11.53 20.08
C GLY A 53 -3.06 12.87 20.79
N VAL A 54 -3.99 13.72 20.34
CA VAL A 54 -4.26 15.04 20.96
C VAL A 54 -4.74 14.88 22.40
N PHE A 55 -5.69 13.96 22.65
CA PHE A 55 -6.16 13.67 23.99
C PHE A 55 -5.02 13.23 24.90
N TRP A 56 -4.10 12.42 24.38
CA TRP A 56 -2.91 11.99 25.12
C TRP A 56 -1.98 13.17 25.41
N VAL A 57 -1.66 14.02 24.44
CA VAL A 57 -0.80 15.20 24.62
C VAL A 57 -1.37 16.15 25.67
N VAL A 58 -2.67 16.48 25.60
CA VAL A 58 -3.34 17.37 26.56
C VAL A 58 -3.29 16.78 27.97
N ARG A 59 -3.54 15.48 28.11
CA ARG A 59 -3.54 14.80 29.41
C ARG A 59 -2.13 14.67 30.00
N SER A 60 -1.15 14.36 29.16
CA SER A 60 0.27 14.29 29.53
C SER A 60 0.80 15.65 29.96
N TYR A 61 0.44 16.72 29.25
CA TYR A 61 0.77 18.10 29.61
C TYR A 61 0.14 18.51 30.95
N GLY A 62 -1.13 18.15 31.17
CA GLY A 62 -1.82 18.37 32.45
C GLY A 62 -1.17 17.65 33.64
N PHE A 63 -0.67 16.43 33.43
CA PHE A 63 0.07 15.67 34.45
C PHE A 63 1.45 16.28 34.71
N TRP A 64 2.18 16.65 33.66
CA TRP A 64 3.50 17.29 33.79
C TRP A 64 3.41 18.61 34.57
N LYS A 65 2.38 19.43 34.30
CA LYS A 65 2.13 20.69 35.01
C LYS A 65 1.77 20.49 36.50
N ARG A 66 1.21 19.35 36.89
CA ARG A 66 0.82 19.06 38.29
C ARG A 66 1.93 18.43 39.12
N GLU A 67 2.70 17.50 38.56
CA GLU A 67 3.60 16.65 39.36
C GLU A 67 5.10 16.95 39.18
N GLN A 68 5.50 17.73 38.15
CA GLN A 68 6.91 18.05 37.83
C GLN A 68 7.88 16.85 37.74
N ARG A 69 7.39 15.62 37.82
CA ARG A 69 8.19 14.39 37.73
C ARG A 69 7.86 13.65 36.45
N LEU A 70 8.88 13.46 35.63
CA LEU A 70 8.81 12.65 34.41
C LEU A 70 8.67 11.17 34.84
N SER A 71 7.46 10.64 34.82
CA SER A 71 7.26 9.21 35.06
C SER A 71 7.72 8.43 33.82
N TRP A 72 8.58 7.41 33.98
CA TRP A 72 9.08 6.50 32.92
C TRP A 72 7.98 5.99 31.96
N ARG A 73 6.73 5.94 32.45
CA ARG A 73 5.54 5.56 31.68
C ARG A 73 5.15 6.56 30.59
N MET A 74 5.66 7.80 30.60
CA MET A 74 5.54 8.79 29.52
C MET A 74 6.36 8.43 28.28
N GLY A 75 7.44 7.65 28.42
CA GLY A 75 8.28 7.23 27.29
C GLY A 75 7.69 6.07 26.46
N LEU A 76 6.82 5.25 27.07
CA LEU A 76 6.30 4.03 26.42
C LEU A 76 5.31 4.31 25.28
N ALA A 77 4.50 5.35 25.38
CA ALA A 77 3.50 5.67 24.36
C ALA A 77 4.12 6.13 23.02
N PRO A 78 5.06 7.11 22.98
CA PRO A 78 5.72 7.46 21.73
C PRO A 78 6.54 6.28 21.18
N LEU A 79 7.12 5.43 22.04
CA LEU A 79 7.77 4.19 21.62
C LEU A 79 6.80 3.23 20.93
N PHE A 80 5.57 3.07 21.42
CA PHE A 80 4.56 2.23 20.79
C PHE A 80 4.12 2.79 19.43
N VAL A 81 3.90 4.09 19.32
CA VAL A 81 3.54 4.72 18.05
C VAL A 81 4.68 4.53 17.05
N VAL A 82 5.92 4.85 17.42
CA VAL A 82 7.11 4.67 16.58
C VAL A 82 7.31 3.22 16.19
N ALA A 83 7.18 2.27 17.13
CA ALA A 83 7.28 0.84 16.84
C ALA A 83 6.20 0.37 15.87
N THR A 84 4.96 0.85 16.04
CA THR A 84 3.86 0.49 15.14
C THR A 84 4.07 1.09 13.75
N THR A 85 4.52 2.34 13.66
CA THR A 85 4.88 2.99 12.39
C THR A 85 6.02 2.22 11.71
N LEU A 86 7.06 1.83 12.45
CA LEU A 86 8.16 1.02 11.93
C LEU A 86 7.67 -0.33 11.40
N VAL A 87 6.83 -1.05 12.14
CA VAL A 87 6.24 -2.32 11.67
C VAL A 87 5.38 -2.10 10.42
N PHE A 88 4.59 -1.02 10.37
CA PHE A 88 3.76 -0.69 9.22
C PHE A 88 4.57 -0.44 7.94
N PHE A 89 5.76 0.15 8.05
CA PHE A 89 6.67 0.35 6.91
C PHE A 89 7.56 -0.87 6.61
N ALA A 90 7.90 -1.67 7.63
CA ALA A 90 8.80 -2.80 7.47
C ALA A 90 8.12 -4.05 6.88
N VAL A 91 6.81 -4.22 7.10
CA VAL A 91 6.09 -5.39 6.60
C VAL A 91 5.76 -5.18 5.11
N GLN A 92 6.25 -6.09 4.28
CA GLN A 92 6.00 -6.11 2.83
C GLN A 92 4.51 -6.20 2.53
N THR A 93 4.11 -5.52 1.47
CA THR A 93 2.71 -5.52 1.03
C THR A 93 2.36 -6.82 0.33
N PRO A 94 1.07 -7.18 0.25
CA PRO A 94 0.65 -8.37 -0.49
C PRO A 94 1.05 -8.27 -1.97
N THR A 95 1.01 -7.05 -2.52
CA THR A 95 1.48 -6.72 -3.86
C THR A 95 2.96 -6.99 -4.06
N ASP A 96 3.82 -6.56 -3.13
CA ASP A 96 5.27 -6.77 -3.25
C ASP A 96 5.57 -8.29 -3.23
N ARG A 97 4.90 -9.04 -2.34
CA ARG A 97 5.03 -10.50 -2.28
C ARG A 97 4.49 -11.20 -3.52
N ALA A 98 3.43 -10.67 -4.11
CA ALA A 98 2.86 -11.20 -5.34
C ALA A 98 3.80 -10.95 -6.52
N PHE A 99 4.37 -9.75 -6.61
CA PHE A 99 5.41 -9.43 -7.59
C PHE A 99 6.59 -10.38 -7.44
N ASP A 100 7.17 -10.53 -6.25
CA ASP A 100 8.34 -11.39 -6.02
C ASP A 100 8.08 -12.85 -6.45
N ARG A 101 6.85 -13.35 -6.24
CA ARG A 101 6.47 -14.71 -6.65
C ARG A 101 6.24 -14.82 -8.16
N ALA A 102 5.59 -13.84 -8.77
CA ALA A 102 5.23 -13.86 -10.18
C ALA A 102 6.34 -13.37 -11.11
N ASN A 103 7.36 -12.65 -10.60
CA ASN A 103 8.34 -11.91 -11.39
C ASN A 103 9.03 -12.79 -12.43
N ALA A 104 9.51 -13.98 -12.04
CA ALA A 104 10.17 -14.89 -12.97
C ALA A 104 9.26 -15.32 -14.13
N GLU A 105 7.99 -15.62 -13.84
CA GLU A 105 7.02 -16.05 -14.84
C GLU A 105 6.54 -14.88 -15.70
N MET A 106 6.32 -13.70 -15.10
CA MET A 106 6.01 -12.47 -15.82
C MET A 106 7.13 -12.09 -16.79
N ALA A 107 8.40 -12.19 -16.39
CA ALA A 107 9.53 -11.93 -17.27
C ALA A 107 9.56 -12.91 -18.45
N MET A 108 9.35 -14.21 -18.21
CA MET A 108 9.27 -15.21 -19.29
C MET A 108 8.12 -14.92 -20.27
N ILE A 109 6.96 -14.49 -19.77
CA ILE A 109 5.81 -14.11 -20.61
C ILE A 109 6.12 -12.83 -21.39
N ALA A 110 6.74 -11.84 -20.76
CA ALA A 110 7.12 -10.61 -21.43
C ALA A 110 8.12 -10.88 -22.57
N ASP A 111 9.15 -11.68 -22.31
CA ASP A 111 10.16 -12.05 -23.31
C ASP A 111 9.55 -12.89 -24.44
N SER A 112 8.62 -13.80 -24.14
CA SER A 112 7.93 -14.59 -25.18
C SER A 112 7.02 -13.72 -26.03
N MET A 113 6.24 -12.80 -25.43
CA MET A 113 5.40 -11.86 -26.17
C MET A 113 6.25 -10.97 -27.10
N LEU A 114 7.40 -10.49 -26.62
CA LEU A 114 8.31 -9.65 -27.40
C LEU A 114 8.96 -10.43 -28.55
N ARG A 115 9.31 -11.70 -28.35
CA ARG A 115 9.92 -12.55 -29.38
C ARG A 115 8.91 -13.01 -30.43
N ASP A 116 7.72 -13.40 -29.99
CA ASP A 116 6.70 -14.01 -30.84
C ASP A 116 5.79 -12.95 -31.47
N GLY A 117 5.94 -11.67 -31.09
CA GLY A 117 5.16 -10.55 -31.62
C GLY A 117 3.72 -10.51 -31.11
N THR A 118 3.46 -11.10 -29.94
CA THR A 118 2.11 -11.11 -29.35
C THR A 118 1.86 -9.79 -28.65
N GLU A 119 1.06 -8.92 -29.26
CA GLU A 119 0.82 -7.57 -28.71
C GLU A 119 -0.08 -7.55 -27.47
N HIS A 120 -0.97 -8.54 -27.32
CA HIS A 120 -2.00 -8.52 -26.29
C HIS A 120 -2.34 -9.92 -25.77
N LEU A 121 -2.46 -10.04 -24.46
CA LEU A 121 -3.04 -11.16 -23.74
C LEU A 121 -4.20 -10.63 -22.89
N GLY A 122 -5.30 -11.38 -22.91
CA GLY A 122 -6.46 -11.10 -22.06
C GLY A 122 -6.18 -11.41 -20.58
N SER A 123 -7.26 -11.59 -19.82
CA SER A 123 -7.15 -11.94 -18.40
C SER A 123 -6.35 -13.22 -18.22
N THR A 124 -5.32 -13.17 -17.37
CA THR A 124 -4.42 -14.28 -17.10
C THR A 124 -3.99 -14.30 -15.64
N GLU A 125 -3.71 -15.49 -15.12
CA GLU A 125 -3.17 -15.68 -13.79
C GLU A 125 -1.69 -16.08 -13.89
N ILE A 126 -0.82 -15.36 -13.20
CA ILE A 126 0.64 -15.57 -13.21
C ILE A 126 1.12 -15.60 -11.76
N GLY A 127 1.81 -16.66 -11.34
CA GLY A 127 2.28 -16.80 -9.95
C GLY A 127 1.18 -16.71 -8.87
N GLY A 128 -0.07 -17.07 -9.21
CA GLY A 128 -1.22 -16.92 -8.31
C GLY A 128 -1.75 -15.49 -8.17
N TYR A 129 -1.33 -14.58 -9.06
CA TYR A 129 -1.82 -13.21 -9.14
C TYR A 129 -2.59 -12.99 -10.45
N GLU A 130 -3.71 -12.29 -10.35
CA GLU A 130 -4.64 -12.11 -11.46
C GLU A 130 -4.36 -10.77 -12.17
N PHE A 131 -4.12 -10.86 -13.48
CA PHE A 131 -3.91 -9.72 -14.36
C PHE A 131 -5.11 -9.59 -15.28
N SER A 132 -5.70 -8.40 -15.37
CA SER A 132 -6.84 -8.17 -16.27
C SER A 132 -6.41 -8.20 -17.74
N THR A 133 -5.20 -7.74 -18.02
CA THR A 133 -4.60 -7.78 -19.36
C THR A 133 -3.09 -7.63 -19.27
N VAL A 134 -2.39 -8.22 -20.23
CA VAL A 134 -0.97 -7.96 -20.49
C VAL A 134 -0.81 -7.48 -21.92
N PHE A 135 -0.09 -6.39 -22.16
CA PHE A 135 0.05 -5.87 -23.52
C PHE A 135 1.38 -5.16 -23.76
N ILE A 136 1.80 -5.14 -25.02
CA ILE A 136 2.97 -4.40 -25.48
C ILE A 136 2.53 -2.99 -25.91
N ARG A 137 3.25 -1.98 -25.45
CA ARG A 137 3.09 -0.60 -25.92
C ARG A 137 4.43 0.12 -25.87
N ASP A 138 4.51 1.29 -26.52
CA ASP A 138 5.67 2.18 -26.48
C ASP A 138 6.96 1.46 -26.92
N GLY A 139 6.88 0.80 -28.07
CA GLY A 139 8.03 0.29 -28.80
C GLY A 139 8.72 -0.94 -28.23
N SER A 140 8.20 -1.53 -27.13
CA SER A 140 8.51 -2.87 -26.58
C SER A 140 8.29 -2.97 -25.05
N CYS A 141 7.64 -1.98 -24.42
CA CYS A 141 7.32 -2.08 -23.00
C CYS A 141 6.14 -3.03 -22.77
N VAL A 142 6.28 -3.96 -21.84
CA VAL A 142 5.21 -4.91 -21.51
C VAL A 142 4.51 -4.46 -20.23
N TYR A 143 3.23 -4.16 -20.36
CA TYR A 143 2.37 -3.70 -19.28
C TYR A 143 1.60 -4.90 -18.73
N PHE A 144 1.71 -5.12 -17.44
CA PHE A 144 0.94 -6.11 -16.67
C PHE A 144 -0.07 -5.34 -15.81
N VAL A 145 -1.34 -5.32 -16.24
CA VAL A 145 -2.39 -4.56 -15.54
C VAL A 145 -2.96 -5.41 -14.41
N ASP A 146 -2.95 -4.84 -13.21
CA ASP A 146 -3.48 -5.47 -12.01
C ASP A 146 -5.00 -5.68 -12.15
N GLY A 147 -5.45 -6.93 -12.09
CA GLY A 147 -6.87 -7.25 -12.22
C GLY A 147 -7.72 -6.90 -11.00
N ARG A 148 -7.09 -6.64 -9.85
CA ARG A 148 -7.79 -6.39 -8.58
C ARG A 148 -7.86 -4.92 -8.22
N ARG A 149 -6.77 -4.19 -8.45
CA ARG A 149 -6.63 -2.79 -8.02
C ARG A 149 -6.89 -1.77 -9.12
N SER A 150 -6.90 -2.19 -10.38
CA SER A 150 -7.26 -1.29 -11.48
C SER A 150 -8.76 -1.02 -11.49
N THR A 151 -9.13 0.24 -11.67
CA THR A 151 -10.50 0.73 -11.80
C THR A 151 -10.67 1.46 -13.14
N PRO A 152 -11.90 1.82 -13.56
CA PRO A 152 -12.11 2.56 -14.81
C PRO A 152 -11.38 3.92 -14.87
N THR A 153 -11.08 4.53 -13.71
CA THR A 153 -10.44 5.85 -13.61
C THR A 153 -8.96 5.80 -13.24
N GLU A 154 -8.49 4.65 -12.76
CA GLU A 154 -7.13 4.48 -12.25
C GLU A 154 -6.61 3.09 -12.63
N VAL A 155 -5.59 3.04 -13.48
CA VAL A 155 -4.97 1.80 -13.94
C VAL A 155 -3.64 1.63 -13.22
N VAL A 156 -3.48 0.49 -12.55
CA VAL A 156 -2.26 0.17 -11.79
C VAL A 156 -1.70 -1.17 -12.22
N GLY A 157 -0.39 -1.35 -12.04
CA GLY A 157 0.25 -2.59 -12.42
C GLY A 157 1.77 -2.52 -12.41
N TRP A 158 2.37 -3.40 -13.19
CA TRP A 158 3.82 -3.47 -13.38
C TRP A 158 4.19 -3.32 -14.84
N LEU A 159 5.35 -2.71 -15.06
CA LEU A 159 5.88 -2.39 -16.36
C LEU A 159 7.25 -3.05 -16.48
N TYR A 160 7.39 -3.92 -17.48
CA TYR A 160 8.66 -4.51 -17.87
C TYR A 160 9.29 -3.68 -18.97
N THR A 161 10.55 -3.31 -18.76
CA THR A 161 11.27 -2.30 -19.55
C THR A 161 12.59 -2.78 -20.13
N ALA A 162 12.85 -4.10 -20.13
CA ALA A 162 14.14 -4.64 -20.59
C ALA A 162 14.52 -4.20 -22.02
N ASN A 163 13.53 -4.04 -22.91
CA ASN A 163 13.72 -3.66 -24.31
C ASN A 163 13.12 -2.29 -24.68
N CYS A 164 12.80 -1.45 -23.69
CA CYS A 164 12.18 -0.16 -23.97
C CYS A 164 12.58 0.94 -22.98
N THR A 165 12.25 2.18 -23.30
CA THR A 165 12.32 3.30 -22.35
C THR A 165 10.90 3.79 -22.08
N PRO A 166 10.42 3.75 -20.81
CA PRO A 166 9.06 4.14 -20.49
C PRO A 166 8.86 5.65 -20.67
N ASN A 167 7.73 6.04 -21.25
CA ASN A 167 7.36 7.46 -21.35
C ASN A 167 6.82 7.96 -20.01
N LEU A 168 7.62 8.78 -19.32
CA LEU A 168 7.33 9.26 -17.96
C LEU A 168 6.06 10.12 -17.87
N ASP A 169 5.70 10.83 -18.94
CA ASP A 169 4.56 11.78 -18.93
C ASP A 169 3.20 11.08 -18.87
N ARG A 170 3.15 9.77 -19.14
CA ARG A 170 1.89 8.98 -19.08
C ARG A 170 1.53 8.52 -17.68
N PHE A 171 2.45 8.61 -16.72
CA PHE A 171 2.28 8.02 -15.41
C PHE A 171 2.03 9.11 -14.38
N ARG A 172 0.97 8.95 -13.58
CA ARG A 172 0.81 9.72 -12.35
C ARG A 172 1.91 9.35 -11.36
N ARG A 173 2.24 8.05 -11.32
CA ARG A 173 3.33 7.51 -10.50
C ARG A 173 4.03 6.40 -11.24
N LEU A 174 5.36 6.47 -11.26
CA LEU A 174 6.23 5.40 -11.75
C LEU A 174 7.34 5.20 -10.72
N LYS A 175 7.43 4.00 -10.15
CA LYS A 175 8.42 3.68 -9.10
C LYS A 175 9.21 2.44 -9.50
N PRO A 176 10.56 2.49 -9.48
CA PRO A 176 11.37 1.31 -9.72
C PRO A 176 11.14 0.26 -8.62
N VAL A 177 11.03 -0.99 -9.02
CA VAL A 177 10.85 -2.14 -8.11
C VAL A 177 12.16 -2.93 -8.04
N VAL A 178 12.58 -3.45 -9.19
CA VAL A 178 13.87 -4.12 -9.42
C VAL A 178 14.36 -3.76 -10.82
N GLU A 179 15.52 -4.25 -11.22
CA GLU A 179 16.07 -4.00 -12.54
C GLU A 179 15.05 -4.34 -13.64
N ASN A 180 14.88 -3.45 -14.61
CA ASN A 180 13.91 -3.53 -15.71
C ASN A 180 12.42 -3.55 -15.31
N TRP A 181 12.09 -3.35 -14.03
CA TRP A 181 10.72 -3.40 -13.53
C TRP A 181 10.31 -2.12 -12.80
N PHE A 182 9.16 -1.58 -13.19
CA PHE A 182 8.52 -0.46 -12.51
C PHE A 182 7.11 -0.83 -12.07
N SER A 183 6.67 -0.36 -10.91
CA SER A 183 5.25 -0.29 -10.58
C SER A 183 4.70 1.03 -11.10
N PHE A 184 3.53 1.00 -11.73
CA PHE A 184 2.94 2.19 -12.33
C PHE A 184 1.52 2.46 -11.84
N GLU A 185 1.14 3.73 -11.90
CA GLU A 185 -0.22 4.24 -11.68
C GLU A 185 -0.52 5.27 -12.77
N GLN A 186 -1.61 5.06 -13.51
CA GLN A 186 -2.11 5.95 -14.55
C GLN A 186 -3.53 6.40 -14.19
N GLY A 187 -3.76 7.70 -14.19
CA GLY A 187 -5.11 8.26 -14.14
C GLY A 187 -5.64 8.47 -15.56
N THR A 188 -6.93 8.20 -15.78
CA THR A 188 -7.63 8.60 -17.02
C THR A 188 -7.89 10.10 -17.08
#